data_AF-A0A6N7PMY9-F1
#
_entry.id   AF-A0A6N7PMY9-F1
#
_cell.length_a   1.000
_cell.length_b   1.000
_cell.length_c   1.000
_cell.angle_alpha   90.00
_cell.angle_beta   90.00
_cell.angle_gamma   90.00
#
_symmetry.space_group_name_H-M   'P 1'
#
loop_
_entity.id
_entity.type
_entity.pdbx_description
1 polymer ?
#
loop_
_entity_poly.entity_id
_entity_poly.type
_entity_poly.pdbx_seq_one_letter_code
_entity_poly.pdbx_strand_id
1 'polypeptide(L)'
;MLDRSSILLLAALAALPMAVAGCATEEIPPYGDPAKVVGGSGPSSSAAGGSCMADPNCGVSFAMQVAPLLDGAPGRCTDAACHGAGVEPPQLTPNDPKKLREELLAITLPAGPYVACGDLPSSSLLCSIRTEMGVTKPPNCFPLMPKVDEDDAVADARLTQAQYDIIEEWILCGAPDN
;
A
#
# COMPACT_ATOMS: atom_id res chain seq x y z
N MET A 1 9.28 -88.06 -21.93
CA MET A 1 8.11 -87.82 -22.81
C MET A 1 7.35 -86.62 -22.24
N LEU A 2 7.04 -85.63 -23.08
CA LEU A 2 6.34 -84.39 -22.72
C LEU A 2 4.84 -84.63 -22.52
N ASP A 3 4.24 -83.99 -21.50
CA ASP A 3 2.82 -83.58 -21.48
C ASP A 3 2.71 -82.34 -20.57
N ARG A 4 2.76 -81.12 -21.10
CA ARG A 4 1.65 -80.22 -21.51
C ARG A 4 0.64 -79.85 -20.40
N SER A 5 0.41 -78.53 -20.34
CA SER A 5 -0.81 -77.81 -19.89
C SER A 5 -0.69 -77.18 -18.49
N SER A 6 -0.47 -75.85 -18.42
CA SER A 6 -1.55 -74.83 -18.28
C SER A 6 -2.00 -74.74 -16.81
N ILE A 7 -1.95 -73.65 -16.05
CA ILE A 7 -2.02 -72.21 -16.30
C ILE A 7 -1.36 -71.54 -15.07
N LEU A 8 -0.39 -70.65 -15.29
CA LEU A 8 -0.01 -69.65 -14.29
C LEU A 8 -0.59 -68.31 -14.74
N LEU A 9 -1.63 -67.87 -14.04
CA LEU A 9 -2.15 -66.51 -14.09
C LEU A 9 -1.77 -65.85 -12.77
N LEU A 10 -1.11 -64.69 -12.86
CA LEU A 10 -1.16 -63.49 -12.01
C LEU A 10 0.12 -62.71 -12.39
N ALA A 11 0.05 -61.72 -13.29
CA ALA A 11 -0.35 -60.33 -13.02
C ALA A 11 0.39 -59.71 -11.81
N ALA A 12 0.94 -58.50 -11.83
CA ALA A 12 1.24 -57.48 -12.83
C ALA A 12 2.02 -56.38 -12.07
N LEU A 13 2.35 -55.29 -12.77
CA LEU A 13 2.88 -54.00 -12.27
C LEU A 13 4.37 -53.98 -11.87
N ALA A 14 5.13 -52.94 -12.17
CA ALA A 14 4.99 -51.79 -13.05
C ALA A 14 6.40 -51.20 -13.17
N ALA A 15 6.78 -50.80 -14.38
CA ALA A 15 8.04 -50.14 -14.66
C ALA A 15 8.04 -48.70 -14.10
N LEU A 16 9.11 -48.32 -13.41
CA LEU A 16 9.53 -46.92 -13.32
C LEU A 16 11.02 -46.85 -13.65
N PRO A 17 11.38 -46.05 -14.66
CA PRO A 17 12.48 -45.14 -14.43
C PRO A 17 12.21 -43.75 -15.03
N MET A 18 12.65 -42.73 -14.31
CA MET A 18 13.68 -41.76 -14.72
C MET A 18 13.40 -40.39 -14.10
N ALA A 19 14.37 -39.95 -13.31
CA ALA A 19 14.57 -38.56 -12.99
C ALA A 19 15.11 -37.83 -14.23
N VAL A 20 14.58 -36.63 -14.51
CA VAL A 20 15.32 -35.58 -15.24
C VAL A 20 14.98 -34.25 -14.58
N ALA A 21 16.01 -33.53 -14.16
CA ALA A 21 15.94 -32.15 -13.70
C ALA A 21 15.56 -31.20 -14.84
N GLY A 22 14.72 -30.20 -14.56
CA GLY A 22 14.39 -29.12 -15.48
C GLY A 22 13.94 -27.88 -14.71
N CYS A 23 14.61 -26.76 -14.99
CA CYS A 23 14.55 -25.50 -14.26
C CYS A 23 13.20 -24.76 -14.34
N ALA A 24 13.04 -23.81 -13.41
CA ALA A 24 11.99 -22.81 -13.33
C ALA A 24 11.56 -22.19 -14.67
N THR A 25 10.25 -22.08 -14.86
CA THR A 25 9.64 -20.80 -15.25
C THR A 25 8.28 -20.73 -14.57
N GLU A 26 8.11 -19.75 -13.70
CA GLU A 26 6.79 -19.31 -13.27
C GLU A 26 6.13 -18.71 -14.52
N GLU A 27 5.06 -19.31 -14.98
CA GLU A 27 4.27 -18.79 -16.08
C GLU A 27 3.54 -17.55 -15.56
N ILE A 28 4.11 -16.36 -15.85
CA ILE A 28 3.41 -15.10 -15.68
C ILE A 28 2.20 -15.16 -16.63
N PRO A 29 0.95 -15.12 -16.14
CA PRO A 29 -0.21 -15.01 -17.01
C PRO A 29 -0.06 -13.75 -17.85
N PRO A 30 -0.30 -13.78 -19.18
CA PRO A 30 -0.32 -12.57 -19.97
C PRO A 30 -1.49 -11.70 -19.49
N TYR A 31 -1.22 -10.74 -18.61
CA TYR A 31 -2.14 -9.64 -18.38
C TYR A 31 -2.32 -8.90 -19.70
N GLY A 32 -3.58 -8.81 -20.11
CA GLY A 32 -4.04 -8.47 -21.44
C GLY A 32 -3.32 -7.33 -22.13
N ASP A 33 -2.99 -7.60 -23.39
CA ASP A 33 -2.86 -6.62 -24.46
C ASP A 33 -4.02 -5.60 -24.38
N PRO A 34 -3.79 -4.29 -24.23
CA PRO A 34 -4.87 -3.32 -24.18
C PRO A 34 -5.54 -3.27 -25.55
N ALA A 35 -6.62 -4.04 -25.69
CA ALA A 35 -7.57 -3.87 -26.77
C ALA A 35 -8.01 -2.41 -26.78
N LYS A 36 -7.59 -1.72 -27.85
CA LYS A 36 -8.06 -0.40 -28.26
C LYS A 36 -9.57 -0.26 -27.98
N VAL A 37 -9.93 0.53 -26.98
CA VAL A 37 -11.20 1.24 -26.97
C VAL A 37 -10.97 2.61 -27.59
N VAL A 38 -11.34 2.70 -28.87
CA VAL A 38 -11.39 3.94 -29.65
C VAL A 38 -12.70 4.66 -29.36
N GLY A 39 -12.59 5.96 -29.02
CA GLY A 39 -13.69 6.93 -28.91
C GLY A 39 -13.61 7.73 -27.60
N GLY A 40 -12.71 8.71 -27.46
CA GLY A 40 -12.98 10.11 -27.85
C GLY A 40 -13.72 10.83 -26.70
N SER A 41 -13.06 11.60 -25.81
CA SER A 41 -12.45 12.89 -26.13
C SER A 41 -11.44 13.31 -25.05
N GLY A 42 -10.22 13.66 -25.48
CA GLY A 42 -9.34 14.65 -24.84
C GLY A 42 -8.55 14.22 -23.58
N PRO A 43 -7.21 14.34 -23.58
CA PRO A 43 -6.46 14.39 -22.34
C PRO A 43 -6.72 15.75 -21.69
N SER A 44 -7.40 15.77 -20.54
CA SER A 44 -7.28 16.91 -19.62
C SER A 44 -5.86 16.88 -19.07
N SER A 45 -5.01 17.64 -19.73
CA SER A 45 -3.72 18.03 -19.24
C SER A 45 -3.92 19.06 -18.12
N SER A 46 -3.08 18.93 -17.09
CA SER A 46 -2.73 19.96 -16.11
C SER A 46 -3.70 20.14 -14.93
N ALA A 47 -3.33 19.56 -13.78
CA ALA A 47 -2.95 20.36 -12.61
C ALA A 47 -2.24 19.48 -11.58
N ALA A 48 -0.96 19.75 -11.38
CA ALA A 48 -0.32 19.52 -10.10
C ALA A 48 -1.18 20.20 -9.01
N GLY A 49 -1.56 19.48 -7.95
CA GLY A 49 -2.24 20.04 -6.78
C GLY A 49 -3.73 20.38 -6.96
N GLY A 50 -4.49 19.60 -7.73
CA GLY A 50 -5.94 19.76 -7.85
C GLY A 50 -6.67 19.57 -6.52
N SER A 51 -7.52 20.54 -6.17
CA SER A 51 -8.43 20.49 -5.01
C SER A 51 -9.12 19.13 -4.90
N CYS A 52 -8.98 18.48 -3.75
CA CYS A 52 -9.56 17.17 -3.49
C CYS A 52 -11.07 17.16 -3.80
N MET A 53 -11.47 16.38 -4.81
CA MET A 53 -12.88 16.06 -5.05
C MET A 53 -13.29 14.94 -4.09
N ALA A 54 -13.56 15.34 -2.85
CA ALA A 54 -14.01 14.43 -1.81
C ALA A 54 -15.31 13.70 -2.21
N ASP A 55 -15.31 12.37 -2.12
CA ASP A 55 -16.54 11.57 -2.22
C ASP A 55 -17.31 11.68 -0.88
N PRO A 56 -18.47 12.35 -0.86
CA PRO A 56 -19.26 12.48 0.36
C PRO A 56 -19.87 11.15 0.82
N ASN A 57 -19.83 10.10 0.00
CA ASN A 57 -20.32 8.77 0.35
C ASN A 57 -19.19 7.81 0.78
N CYS A 58 -17.96 8.30 0.91
CA CYS A 58 -16.87 7.46 1.40
C CYS A 58 -17.19 6.92 2.79
N GLY A 59 -17.08 5.61 2.96
CA GLY A 59 -17.34 4.92 4.22
C GLY A 59 -16.28 5.20 5.30
N VAL A 60 -15.16 5.83 4.93
CA VAL A 60 -14.07 6.17 5.84
C VAL A 60 -14.19 7.60 6.33
N SER A 61 -14.36 7.75 7.64
CA SER A 61 -14.31 9.05 8.32
C SER A 61 -12.88 9.40 8.73
N PHE A 62 -12.41 10.59 8.35
CA PHE A 62 -11.09 11.04 8.78
C PHE A 62 -11.02 11.10 10.31
N ALA A 63 -11.98 11.77 10.94
CA ALA A 63 -11.97 12.00 12.38
C ALA A 63 -12.05 10.70 13.21
N MET A 64 -12.82 9.72 12.74
CA MET A 64 -13.06 8.49 13.51
C MET A 64 -12.06 7.38 13.21
N GLN A 65 -11.50 7.32 12.00
CA GLN A 65 -10.71 6.16 11.56
C GLN A 65 -9.28 6.51 11.15
N VAL A 66 -9.04 7.66 10.54
CA VAL A 66 -7.70 8.04 10.04
C VAL A 66 -6.93 8.83 11.09
N ALA A 67 -7.53 9.88 11.66
CA ALA A 67 -6.89 10.74 12.64
C ALA A 67 -6.33 9.98 13.84
N PRO A 68 -7.04 8.99 14.44
CA PRO A 68 -6.48 8.22 15.57
C PRO A 68 -5.21 7.43 15.19
N LEU A 69 -5.06 7.05 13.92
CA LEU A 69 -3.86 6.36 13.42
C LEU A 69 -2.69 7.31 13.24
N LEU A 70 -2.94 8.59 12.95
CA LEU A 70 -1.91 9.60 12.62
C LEU A 70 -1.54 10.50 13.80
N ASP A 71 -2.49 10.84 14.67
CA ASP A 71 -2.30 11.63 15.90
C ASP A 71 -1.77 10.78 17.06
N GLY A 72 -2.15 9.49 17.09
CA GLY A 72 -1.75 8.53 18.11
C GLY A 72 -0.70 7.54 17.61
N ALA A 73 -0.35 6.58 18.46
CA ALA A 73 0.29 5.36 17.97
C ALA A 73 -0.75 4.56 17.14
N PRO A 74 -0.38 4.00 15.97
CA PRO A 74 1.00 3.72 15.55
C PRO A 74 1.64 4.72 14.57
N GLY A 75 0.90 5.61 13.92
CA GLY A 75 1.43 6.46 12.85
C GLY A 75 1.97 7.81 13.30
N ARG A 76 1.82 8.17 14.58
CA ARG A 76 2.20 9.44 15.25
C ARG A 76 3.19 10.26 14.42
N CYS A 77 2.68 11.29 13.73
CA CYS A 77 3.51 12.22 12.94
C CYS A 77 3.20 13.68 13.28
N THR A 78 2.34 13.95 14.27
CA THR A 78 1.71 15.27 14.47
C THR A 78 2.40 16.16 15.49
N ASP A 79 3.49 15.70 16.10
CA ASP A 79 4.34 16.52 16.97
C ASP A 79 5.78 16.64 16.45
N ALA A 80 6.50 17.62 16.98
CA ALA A 80 7.88 17.90 16.60
C ALA A 80 8.88 16.78 16.96
N ALA A 81 8.47 15.81 17.79
CA ALA A 81 9.33 14.68 18.15
C ALA A 81 9.39 13.60 17.06
N CYS A 82 8.54 13.69 16.04
CA CYS A 82 8.45 12.70 14.95
C CYS A 82 9.24 13.08 13.68
N HIS A 83 9.74 14.32 13.63
CA HIS A 83 10.47 14.87 12.48
C HIS A 83 11.90 15.15 12.95
N GLY A 84 12.86 14.37 12.45
CA GLY A 84 14.24 14.42 12.93
C GLY A 84 14.86 15.82 12.95
N ALA A 85 15.86 16.01 13.81
CA ALA A 85 16.53 17.29 14.01
C ALA A 85 16.96 17.96 12.68
N GLY A 86 16.61 19.24 12.50
CA GLY A 86 17.05 20.06 11.36
C GLY A 86 16.03 20.22 10.23
N VAL A 87 14.89 19.54 10.29
CA VAL A 87 13.72 19.84 9.44
C VAL A 87 12.72 20.57 10.32
N GLU A 88 12.29 21.78 9.95
CA GLU A 88 11.11 22.37 10.60
C GLU A 88 9.90 21.54 10.16
N PRO A 89 9.29 20.76 11.06
CA PRO A 89 8.14 19.98 10.69
C PRO A 89 7.00 20.89 10.28
N PRO A 90 6.11 20.44 9.37
CA PRO A 90 4.82 21.09 9.25
C PRO A 90 4.16 21.09 10.64
N GLN A 91 3.66 22.26 11.05
CA GLN A 91 2.89 22.35 12.28
C GLN A 91 1.59 21.59 12.06
N LEU A 92 1.48 20.46 12.74
CA LEU A 92 0.27 19.65 12.79
C LEU A 92 -0.37 19.87 14.16
N THR A 93 -1.69 20.02 14.20
CA THR A 93 -2.46 20.29 15.40
C THR A 93 -2.99 18.97 15.98
N PRO A 94 -2.36 18.41 17.03
CA PRO A 94 -2.80 17.14 17.58
C PRO A 94 -4.15 17.28 18.30
N ASN A 95 -4.97 16.23 18.25
CA ASN A 95 -6.31 16.17 18.86
C ASN A 95 -7.34 17.14 18.24
N ASP A 96 -7.05 17.67 17.05
CA ASP A 96 -8.03 18.39 16.23
C ASP A 96 -8.06 17.73 14.84
N PRO A 97 -8.88 16.67 14.65
CA PRO A 97 -8.89 15.93 13.40
C PRO A 97 -9.20 16.80 12.19
N LYS A 98 -10.08 17.79 12.34
CA LYS A 98 -10.40 18.69 11.24
C LYS A 98 -9.18 19.50 10.85
N LYS A 99 -8.52 20.12 11.83
CA LYS A 99 -7.34 20.95 11.59
C LYS A 99 -6.17 20.13 11.06
N LEU A 100 -5.92 18.96 11.65
CA LEU A 100 -4.93 18.00 11.19
C LEU A 100 -5.14 17.65 9.72
N ARG A 101 -6.38 17.33 9.34
CA ARG A 101 -6.71 17.01 7.94
C ARG A 101 -6.36 18.17 7.01
N GLU A 102 -6.80 19.39 7.35
CA GLU A 102 -6.52 20.59 6.57
C GLU A 102 -5.01 20.82 6.42
N GLU A 103 -4.24 20.63 7.48
CA GLU A 103 -2.78 20.79 7.46
C GLU A 103 -2.10 19.70 6.63
N LEU A 104 -2.50 18.43 6.76
CA LEU A 104 -1.98 17.33 5.96
C LEU A 104 -2.18 17.55 4.45
N LEU A 105 -3.35 18.04 4.07
CA LEU A 105 -3.69 18.37 2.69
C LEU A 105 -2.94 19.62 2.17
N ALA A 106 -2.52 20.51 3.07
CA ALA A 106 -1.76 21.71 2.72
C ALA A 106 -0.26 21.44 2.54
N ILE A 107 0.28 20.34 3.08
CA ILE A 107 1.70 20.00 2.94
C ILE A 107 2.02 19.66 1.48
N THR A 108 3.00 20.37 0.94
CA THR A 108 3.61 20.06 -0.35
C THR A 108 5.11 19.83 -0.16
N LEU A 109 5.59 18.69 -0.65
CA LEU A 109 7.01 18.32 -0.68
C LEU A 109 7.58 18.60 -2.07
N PRO A 110 8.92 18.66 -2.24
CA PRO A 110 9.53 18.81 -3.57
C PRO A 110 9.11 17.74 -4.58
N ALA A 111 8.74 16.54 -4.10
CA ALA A 111 8.29 15.42 -4.92
C ALA A 111 6.78 15.46 -5.26
N GLY A 112 6.00 16.37 -4.65
CA GLY A 112 4.55 16.42 -4.81
C GLY A 112 3.81 16.67 -3.50
N PRO A 113 2.46 16.58 -3.51
CA PRO A 113 1.67 16.75 -2.29
C PRO A 113 1.97 15.63 -1.28
N TYR A 114 1.80 15.93 0.00
CA TYR A 114 1.91 14.90 1.04
C TYR A 114 0.76 13.90 0.95
N VAL A 115 -0.45 14.41 0.71
CA VAL A 115 -1.64 13.62 0.42
C VAL A 115 -2.08 13.90 -1.02
N ALA A 116 -1.98 12.90 -1.89
CA ALA A 116 -2.43 12.99 -3.28
C ALA A 116 -3.84 12.40 -3.39
N CYS A 117 -4.86 13.26 -3.26
CA CYS A 117 -6.27 12.87 -3.30
C CYS A 117 -6.63 12.10 -4.58
N GLY A 118 -7.13 10.88 -4.44
CA GLY A 118 -7.51 9.98 -5.54
C GLY A 118 -6.33 9.31 -6.26
N ASP A 119 -5.10 9.51 -5.82
CA ASP A 119 -3.88 9.02 -6.49
C ASP A 119 -2.87 8.46 -5.49
N LEU A 120 -3.03 7.17 -5.15
CA LEU A 120 -2.19 6.50 -4.14
C LEU A 120 -0.69 6.54 -4.48
N PRO A 121 -0.23 6.25 -5.71
CA PRO A 121 1.18 6.29 -6.05
C PRO A 121 1.87 7.63 -5.82
N SER A 122 1.13 8.74 -5.95
CA SER A 122 1.67 10.10 -5.75
C SER A 122 1.59 10.58 -4.30
N SER A 123 0.98 9.80 -3.39
CA SER A 123 0.78 10.22 -2.00
C SER A 123 1.99 9.89 -1.13
N SER A 124 2.76 10.92 -0.76
CA SER A 124 3.94 10.76 0.08
C SER A 124 3.62 10.18 1.47
N LEU A 125 2.44 10.47 2.03
CA LEU A 125 1.96 9.87 3.29
C LEU A 125 1.98 8.34 3.24
N LEU A 126 1.37 7.73 2.22
CA LEU A 126 1.32 6.26 2.06
C LEU A 126 2.70 5.67 1.82
N CYS A 127 3.55 6.40 1.11
CA CYS A 127 4.91 5.96 0.85
C CYS A 127 5.75 6.00 2.13
N SER A 128 5.65 7.04 2.94
CA SER A 128 6.55 7.26 4.07
C SER A 128 6.05 6.65 5.37
N ILE A 129 4.75 6.43 5.57
CA ILE A 129 4.24 5.96 6.88
C ILE A 129 4.77 4.57 7.26
N ARG A 130 5.17 4.38 8.52
CA ARG A 130 5.71 3.10 9.01
C ARG A 130 4.63 2.02 9.07
N THR A 131 4.95 0.86 8.50
CA THR A 131 4.08 -0.32 8.46
C THR A 131 4.83 -1.56 8.93
N GLU A 132 4.08 -2.61 9.25
CA GLU A 132 4.62 -3.94 9.50
C GLU A 132 5.29 -4.52 8.25
N MET A 133 6.14 -5.54 8.44
CA MET A 133 6.73 -6.27 7.31
C MET A 133 5.64 -6.95 6.49
N GLY A 134 5.75 -6.88 5.16
CA GLY A 134 4.81 -7.52 4.25
C GLY A 134 3.66 -6.62 3.79
N VAL A 135 3.52 -5.40 4.33
CA VAL A 135 2.59 -4.40 3.80
C VAL A 135 3.10 -3.87 2.46
N THR A 136 2.24 -3.90 1.45
CA THR A 136 2.58 -3.38 0.11
C THR A 136 2.41 -1.87 0.10
N LYS A 137 3.44 -1.16 -0.37
CA LYS A 137 3.48 0.30 -0.41
C LYS A 137 3.81 0.79 -1.83
N PRO A 138 3.49 2.05 -2.17
CA PRO A 138 4.01 2.67 -3.37
C PRO A 138 5.54 2.54 -3.47
N PRO A 139 6.14 2.44 -4.66
CA PRO A 139 7.58 2.39 -4.83
C PRO A 139 8.24 3.77 -4.57
N ASN A 140 9.57 3.78 -4.35
CA ASN A 140 10.40 5.00 -4.18
C ASN A 140 10.12 5.83 -2.92
N CYS A 141 9.89 5.17 -1.78
CA CYS A 141 9.63 5.86 -0.52
C CYS A 141 10.89 6.35 0.18
N PHE A 142 10.84 7.59 0.68
CA PHE A 142 11.95 8.22 1.38
C PHE A 142 11.46 9.20 2.45
N PRO A 143 12.27 9.39 3.50
CA PRO A 143 12.48 8.41 4.55
C PRO A 143 11.16 8.02 5.25
N LEU A 144 11.17 6.90 5.97
CA LEU A 144 9.98 6.46 6.70
C LEU A 144 9.65 7.43 7.86
N MET A 145 8.35 7.67 8.05
CA MET A 145 7.78 8.55 9.07
C MET A 145 6.85 7.75 10.00
N PRO A 146 6.89 8.00 11.33
CA PRO A 146 7.81 8.93 12.00
C PRO A 146 9.26 8.46 11.91
N LYS A 147 10.20 9.41 11.97
CA LYS A 147 11.58 9.06 12.27
C LYS A 147 11.61 8.65 13.74
N VAL A 148 12.18 7.49 14.03
CA VAL A 148 12.35 6.98 15.39
C VAL A 148 13.81 6.57 15.50
N ASP A 149 14.58 7.37 16.20
CA ASP A 149 15.93 7.06 16.67
C ASP A 149 15.85 6.40 18.06
N GLU A 150 16.90 5.71 18.49
CA GLU A 150 16.93 4.98 19.79
C GLU A 150 16.74 5.90 21.01
N ASP A 151 16.98 7.20 20.84
CA ASP A 151 16.85 8.23 21.87
C ASP A 151 15.50 8.98 21.80
N ASP A 152 14.63 8.67 20.83
CA ASP A 152 13.35 9.35 20.68
C ASP A 152 12.29 8.85 21.67
N ALA A 153 11.48 9.77 22.19
CA ALA A 153 10.35 9.46 23.08
C ALA A 153 9.12 8.91 22.32
N VAL A 154 9.25 8.64 21.02
CA VAL A 154 8.19 8.15 20.13
C VAL A 154 8.35 6.64 19.98
N ALA A 155 7.27 5.89 20.21
CA ALA A 155 7.29 4.44 20.02
C ALA A 155 7.46 4.09 18.53
N ASP A 156 8.30 3.09 18.20
CA ASP A 156 8.37 2.47 16.85
C ASP A 156 7.15 1.57 16.58
N ALA A 157 5.97 2.13 16.76
CA ALA A 157 4.73 1.47 16.44
C ALA A 157 4.52 1.50 14.92
N ARG A 158 3.93 0.43 14.38
CA ARG A 158 3.79 0.20 12.95
C ARG A 158 2.33 -0.06 12.60
N LEU A 159 1.87 0.49 11.48
CA LEU A 159 0.55 0.15 10.97
C LEU A 159 0.53 -1.30 10.48
N THR A 160 -0.49 -2.03 10.90
CA THR A 160 -0.91 -3.29 10.27
C THR A 160 -1.44 -3.03 8.86
N GLN A 161 -1.56 -4.08 8.03
CA GLN A 161 -2.18 -3.94 6.69
C GLN A 161 -3.58 -3.33 6.78
N ALA A 162 -4.43 -3.81 7.68
CA ALA A 162 -5.80 -3.31 7.81
C ALA A 162 -5.87 -1.81 8.19
N GLN A 163 -4.91 -1.33 8.99
CA GLN A 163 -4.85 0.10 9.31
C GLN A 163 -4.29 0.93 8.16
N TYR A 164 -3.36 0.39 7.38
CA TYR A 164 -2.87 1.01 6.16
C TYR A 164 -3.98 1.15 5.12
N ASP A 165 -4.76 0.10 4.91
CA ASP A 165 -5.88 0.06 3.96
C ASP A 165 -6.93 1.14 4.25
N ILE A 166 -7.18 1.45 5.54
CA ILE A 166 -8.07 2.56 5.95
C ILE A 166 -7.57 3.91 5.41
N ILE A 167 -6.27 4.15 5.47
CA ILE A 167 -5.66 5.39 4.99
C ILE A 167 -5.68 5.43 3.46
N GLU A 168 -5.42 4.29 2.80
CA GLU A 168 -5.53 4.16 1.35
C GLU A 168 -6.94 4.45 0.86
N GLU A 169 -7.95 3.83 1.47
CA GLU A 169 -9.36 4.03 1.11
C GLU A 169 -9.77 5.50 1.29
N TRP A 170 -9.36 6.13 2.40
CA TRP A 170 -9.60 7.56 2.60
C TRP A 170 -8.98 8.43 1.49
N ILE A 171 -7.75 8.13 1.07
CA ILE A 171 -7.08 8.87 -0.01
C ILE A 171 -7.76 8.61 -1.35
N LEU A 172 -8.11 7.37 -1.67
CA LEU A 172 -8.85 6.99 -2.88
C LEU A 172 -10.18 7.74 -2.97
N CYS A 173 -10.87 7.91 -1.85
CA CYS A 173 -12.10 8.68 -1.73
C CYS A 173 -11.91 10.21 -1.88
N GLY A 174 -10.71 10.69 -2.19
CA GLY A 174 -10.43 12.12 -2.28
C GLY A 174 -10.31 12.81 -0.92
N ALA A 175 -9.87 12.08 0.11
CA ALA A 175 -9.56 12.62 1.43
C ALA A 175 -10.70 13.47 2.08
N PRO A 176 -11.93 12.94 2.18
CA PRO A 176 -13.07 13.67 2.72
C PRO A 176 -12.93 14.02 4.22
N ASP A 177 -13.76 14.97 4.68
CA ASP A 177 -13.95 15.37 6.09
C ASP A 177 -15.31 14.87 6.60
N ASN A 178 -15.58 13.57 6.40
CA ASN A 178 -16.86 12.93 6.74
C ASN A 178 -17.00 12.62 8.24
#